data_AF-A0A919IEQ9-F1
#
_entry.id   AF-A0A919IEQ9-F1
#
_cell.length_a   1.000
_cell.length_b   1.000
_cell.length_c   1.000
_cell.angle_alpha   90.00
_cell.angle_beta   90.00
_cell.angle_gamma   90.00
#
_symmetry.space_group_name_H-M   'P 1'
#
loop_
_entity.id
_entity.type
_entity.pdbx_description
1 polymer ?
#
loop_
_entity_poly.entity_id
_entity_poly.type
_entity_poly.pdbx_seq_one_letter_code
_entity_poly.pdbx_strand_id
1 'polypeptide(L)' 'MIILKAAVIAALRARGQHARAEFVDRELPDRIDTVRHGGLLATLHLDPASLAEPSQA' A
#
# COMPACT_ATOMS: atom_id res chain seq x y z
N MET A 1 7.23 1.58 10.64
CA MET A 1 5.94 2.29 10.65
C MET A 1 4.88 1.29 10.21
N ILE A 2 3.79 1.15 10.96
CA ILE A 2 2.74 0.18 10.66
C ILE A 2 1.55 0.94 10.10
N ILE A 3 1.08 0.50 8.93
CA ILE A 3 -0.10 1.04 8.25
C ILE A 3 -1.12 -0.07 8.04
N LEU A 4 -2.39 0.32 8.09
CA LEU A 4 -3.49 -0.59 7.79
C LEU A 4 -3.56 -0.81 6.29
N LYS A 5 -3.66 -2.08 5.89
CA LYS A 5 -3.85 -2.48 4.50
C LYS A 5 -5.08 -1.83 3.89
N ALA A 6 -6.18 -1.73 4.64
CA ALA A 6 -7.41 -1.08 4.19
C ALA A 6 -7.19 0.38 3.77
N ALA A 7 -6.35 1.13 4.48
CA ALA A 7 -6.03 2.52 4.14
C ALA A 7 -5.22 2.60 2.84
N VAL A 8 -4.28 1.66 2.64
CA VAL A 8 -3.49 1.52 1.42
C VAL A 8 -4.37 1.19 0.22
N ILE A 9 -5.29 0.22 0.37
CA ILE A 9 -6.26 -0.17 -0.66
C ILE A 9 -7.18 1.00 -1.01
N ALA A 10 -7.69 1.73 -0.01
CA ALA A 10 -8.55 2.89 -0.23
C ALA A 10 -7.83 3.99 -1.03
N ALA A 11 -6.58 4.29 -0.67
CA ALA A 11 -5.74 5.27 -1.39
C ALA A 11 -5.45 4.81 -2.84
N LEU A 12 -5.19 3.52 -3.05
CA LEU A 12 -4.98 2.94 -4.39
C LEU A 12 -6.23 3.04 -5.25
N ARG A 13 -7.41 2.71 -4.72
CA ARG A 13 -8.68 2.85 -5.45
C ARG A 13 -8.98 4.31 -5.77
N ALA A 14 -8.75 5.23 -4.84
CA ALA A 14 -8.94 6.66 -5.04
C ALA A 14 -8.07 7.21 -6.20
N ARG A 15 -6.90 6.59 -6.44
CA ARG A 15 -6.00 6.91 -7.56
C ARG A 15 -6.30 6.14 -8.84
N GLY A 16 -7.38 5.36 -8.90
CA GLY A 16 -7.73 4.51 -10.04
C GLY A 16 -6.89 3.23 -10.17
N GLN A 17 -6.02 2.94 -9.21
CA GLN A 17 -5.09 1.81 -9.21
C GLN A 17 -5.74 0.54 -8.64
N HIS A 18 -6.90 0.18 -9.18
CA HIS A 18 -7.71 -0.95 -8.71
C HIS A 18 -6.96 -2.29 -8.74
N ALA A 19 -6.17 -2.54 -9.80
CA ALA A 19 -5.37 -3.75 -9.92
C ALA A 19 -4.32 -3.88 -8.79
N ARG A 20 -3.71 -2.76 -8.39
CA ARG A 20 -2.75 -2.73 -7.27
C ARG A 20 -3.44 -2.88 -5.92
N ALA A 21 -4.64 -2.29 -5.75
CA ALA A 21 -5.45 -2.48 -4.55
C ALA A 21 -5.81 -3.95 -4.31
N GLU A 22 -6.26 -4.66 -5.34
CA GLU A 22 -6.54 -6.11 -5.31
C GLU A 22 -5.28 -6.93 -4.99
N PHE A 23 -4.16 -6.56 -5.57
CA PHE A 23 -2.90 -7.26 -5.35
C PHE A 23 -2.40 -7.10 -3.91
N VAL A 24 -2.45 -5.86 -3.38
CA VAL A 24 -2.15 -5.58 -1.96
C VAL A 24 -3.09 -6.37 -1.05
N ASP A 25 -4.38 -6.46 -1.38
CA ASP A 25 -5.34 -7.19 -0.56
C ASP A 25 -5.01 -8.68 -0.43
N ARG A 26 -4.53 -9.30 -1.50
CA ARG A 26 -4.20 -10.73 -1.53
C ARG A 26 -2.82 -11.05 -0.94
N GLU A 27 -1.83 -10.20 -1.23
CA GLU A 27 -0.44 -10.49 -0.88
C GLU A 27 -0.06 -10.01 0.52
N LEU A 28 -0.69 -8.93 1.00
CA LEU A 28 -0.30 -8.28 2.26
C LEU A 28 -1.25 -8.62 3.42
N PRO A 29 -0.70 -8.77 4.64
CA PRO A 29 -1.50 -8.92 5.84
C PRO A 29 -2.19 -7.61 6.21
N ASP A 30 -3.19 -7.68 7.10
CA ASP A 30 -4.01 -6.55 7.52
C ASP A 30 -3.18 -5.37 8.08
N ARG A 31 -2.06 -5.69 8.74
CA ARG A 31 -1.05 -4.73 9.21
C ARG A 31 0.21 -4.83 8.37
N ILE A 32 0.47 -3.78 7.59
CA ILE A 32 1.66 -3.67 6.77
C ILE A 32 2.71 -2.90 7.57
N ASP A 33 3.78 -3.59 7.96
CA ASP A 33 4.98 -2.93 8.48
C ASP A 33 5.87 -2.52 7.31
N THR A 34 5.95 -1.23 7.01
CA THR A 34 6.74 -0.72 5.87
C THR A 34 8.24 -0.89 6.05
N VAL A 35 8.70 -1.15 7.28
CA VAL A 35 10.12 -1.34 7.60
C VAL A 35 10.48 -2.82 7.49
N ARG A 36 9.65 -3.73 8.05
CA ARG A 36 9.86 -5.18 7.94
C ARG A 36 9.49 -5.75 6.58
N HIS A 37 8.43 -5.23 5.95
CA HIS A 37 7.99 -5.66 4.63
C HIS A 37 8.52 -4.77 3.50
N GLY A 38 9.45 -3.85 3.78
CA GLY A 38 10.05 -2.97 2.77
C GLY A 38 10.65 -3.74 1.59
N GLY A 39 11.31 -4.88 1.85
CA GLY A 39 11.84 -5.75 0.80
C GLY A 39 10.75 -6.40 -0.05
N LEU A 40 9.64 -6.84 0.57
CA LEU A 40 8.51 -7.42 -0.14
C LEU A 40 7.79 -6.34 -0.98
N LEU A 41 7.56 -5.16 -0.40
CA LEU A 41 7.00 -4.01 -1.08
C LEU A 41 7.86 -3.61 -2.30
N ALA A 42 9.19 -3.62 -2.17
CA ALA A 42 10.12 -3.35 -3.27
C ALA A 42 10.02 -4.40 -4.39
N THR A 43 9.92 -5.69 -4.07
CA THR A 43 9.70 -6.74 -5.08
C THR A 43 8.35 -6.62 -5.80
N LEU A 44 7.36 -6.07 -5.10
CA LEU A 44 6.03 -5.82 -5.65
C LEU A 44 5.91 -4.45 -6.34
N HIS A 45 7.03 -3.70 -6.41
CA HIS A 45 7.10 -2.35 -6.95
C HIS A 45 6.05 -1.40 -6.34
N LEU A 46 5.73 -1.64 -5.07
CA LEU A 46 4.79 -0.90 -4.26
C LEU A 46 5.57 0.07 -3.40
N ASP A 47 5.49 1.35 -3.74
CA ASP A 47 6.15 2.40 -2.98
C ASP A 47 5.23 2.85 -1.83
N PRO A 48 5.56 2.53 -0.57
CA PRO A 48 4.75 2.93 0.58
C PRO A 48 4.79 4.46 0.81
N ALA A 49 5.83 5.15 0.33
CA ALA A 49 5.90 6.62 0.40
C ALA A 49 4.84 7.24 -0.51
N SER A 50 4.66 6.70 -1.72
CA SER A 50 3.56 7.06 -2.60
C SER A 50 2.21 6.81 -1.94
N LEU A 51 2.07 5.81 -1.08
CA LEU A 51 0.82 5.51 -0.36
C LEU A 51 0.58 6.39 0.88
N ALA A 52 1.66 6.89 1.49
CA ALA A 52 1.59 7.76 2.67
C ALA A 52 1.19 9.20 2.35
N GLU A 53 1.23 9.60 1.07
CA GLU A 53 0.73 10.90 0.62
C GLU A 53 -0.72 10.81 0.09
N PRO A 54 -1.76 11.07 0.89
CA PRO A 54 -2.80 11.91 0.37
C PRO A 54 -2.20 13.32 0.28
N SER A 55 -1.59 13.64 -0.87
CA SER A 55 -1.38 15.04 -1.23
C SER A 55 -2.77 15.65 -1.40
N GLN A 56 -3.31 16.13 -0.28
CA GLN A 56 -4.44 17.04 -0.25
C GLN A 56 -3.85 18.41 -0.55
N ALA A 57 -4.22 18.94 -1.71
CA ALA A 57 -3.99 20.32 -2.12
C ALA A 57 -4.67 21.32 -1.17
#